data_AF-A0A1Y1YX33-F1
#
_entry.id   AF-A0A1Y1YX33-F1
#
_cell.length_a   1.000
_cell.length_b   1.000
_cell.length_c   1.000
_cell.angle_alpha   90.00
_cell.angle_beta   90.00
_cell.angle_gamma   90.00
#
_symmetry.space_group_name_H-M   'P 1'
#
loop_
_entity.id
_entity.type
_entity.pdbx_description
1 polymer ?
#
loop_
_entity_poly.entity_id
_entity_poly.type
_entity_poly.pdbx_seq_one_letter_code
_entity_poly.pdbx_strand_id
1 'polypeptide(L)'
;MDNDIKEIKYYIEKNDYNNLEEILGVFMISKEKLQNKNFDILCYSIQCGCSNKLIKQIYEWCNIKDVDYYYLINNKLISPLLNSFIYKNYKIIEFLIEKGANINKKYNNMTLLKYLISNEYLSEDAISILVKNQYVFSRNDFNLLFQKDFNLLIFTFDKITVFNKNIENNYNNYYDNNNNNKLREKKKIVKKNEEKSEKEINEKEINENEYIFKHEINVSFMWYITYFRKKEFNKILQLFKYETSEERSKGLEFFNYHFNYLDKNYENDIKLQFLHEIIHKHVEIPKFQIGNKKEFIDEIYLKNQFNKILIRKHELYSRYISNNDYSRIKKFKKNNKFFIKYMQKPPE
;
A
#
# COMPACT_ATOMS: atom_id res chain seq x y z
N MET A 1 33.71 -29.46 -15.70
CA MET A 1 32.46 -28.86 -15.20
C MET A 1 32.59 -27.35 -15.04
N ASP A 2 33.67 -26.84 -14.44
CA ASP A 2 33.84 -25.40 -14.22
C ASP A 2 34.23 -24.58 -15.45
N ASN A 3 34.75 -25.20 -16.53
CA ASN A 3 35.27 -24.45 -17.66
C ASN A 3 34.16 -23.74 -18.46
N ASP A 4 33.09 -24.45 -18.82
CA ASP A 4 31.94 -23.89 -19.54
C ASP A 4 31.33 -22.68 -18.77
N ILE A 5 31.12 -22.82 -17.46
CA ILE A 5 30.57 -21.74 -16.63
C ILE A 5 31.55 -20.56 -16.54
N LYS A 6 32.85 -20.81 -16.44
CA LYS A 6 33.87 -19.75 -16.44
C LYS A 6 33.89 -18.99 -17.76
N GLU A 7 33.79 -19.69 -18.90
CA GLU A 7 33.71 -19.09 -20.23
C GLU A 7 32.44 -18.27 -20.40
N ILE A 8 31.27 -18.79 -20.01
CA ILE A 8 30.00 -18.03 -20.03
C ILE A 8 30.12 -16.75 -19.21
N LYS A 9 30.65 -16.83 -17.99
CA LYS A 9 30.83 -15.65 -17.13
C LYS A 9 31.75 -14.63 -17.79
N TYR A 10 32.86 -15.10 -18.36
CA TYR A 10 33.81 -14.26 -19.08
C TYR A 10 33.16 -13.53 -20.27
N TYR A 11 32.39 -14.24 -21.10
CA TYR A 11 31.70 -13.63 -22.24
C TYR A 11 30.64 -12.62 -21.81
N ILE A 12 29.89 -12.90 -20.75
CA ILE A 12 28.92 -11.96 -20.17
C ILE A 12 29.64 -10.69 -19.68
N GLU A 13 30.74 -10.82 -18.94
CA GLU A 13 31.50 -9.69 -18.39
C GLU A 13 32.18 -8.84 -19.47
N LYS A 14 32.63 -9.47 -20.56
CA LYS A 14 33.26 -8.79 -21.70
C LYS A 14 32.26 -8.27 -22.73
N ASN A 15 30.98 -8.52 -22.55
CA ASN A 15 29.92 -8.23 -23.53
C ASN A 15 30.19 -8.87 -24.90
N ASP A 16 30.76 -10.08 -24.90
CA ASP A 16 31.06 -10.85 -26.11
C ASP A 16 29.86 -11.72 -26.50
N TYR A 17 28.88 -11.10 -27.15
CA TYR A 17 27.60 -11.73 -27.42
C TYR A 17 27.66 -12.80 -28.51
N ASN A 18 28.63 -12.73 -29.42
CA ASN A 18 28.79 -13.70 -30.50
C ASN A 18 29.25 -15.05 -29.93
N ASN A 19 30.31 -15.03 -29.10
CA ASN A 19 30.78 -16.25 -28.45
C ASN A 19 29.78 -16.78 -27.42
N LEU A 20 29.02 -15.88 -26.76
CA LEU A 20 27.95 -16.28 -25.87
C LEU A 20 26.78 -16.96 -26.60
N GLU A 21 26.39 -16.47 -27.78
CA GLU A 21 25.38 -17.10 -28.63
C GLU A 21 25.84 -18.48 -29.12
N GLU A 22 27.09 -18.59 -29.55
CA GLU A 22 27.66 -19.84 -30.02
C GLU A 22 27.66 -20.91 -28.91
N ILE A 23 28.11 -20.54 -27.70
CA ILE A 23 28.20 -21.48 -26.58
C ILE A 23 26.84 -21.87 -26.00
N LEU A 24 25.87 -20.95 -25.95
CA LEU A 24 24.55 -21.23 -25.40
C LEU A 24 23.61 -21.87 -26.42
N GLY A 25 23.64 -21.40 -27.67
CA GLY A 25 22.73 -21.82 -28.73
C GLY A 25 23.25 -23.00 -29.56
N VAL A 26 24.51 -22.96 -30.00
CA VAL A 26 25.07 -23.93 -30.97
C VAL A 26 25.65 -25.15 -30.25
N PHE A 27 26.45 -24.94 -29.21
CA PHE A 27 27.08 -26.03 -28.46
C PHE A 27 26.14 -26.69 -27.43
N MET A 28 24.91 -26.18 -27.28
CA MET A 28 23.82 -26.72 -26.44
C MET A 28 24.27 -27.18 -25.05
N ILE A 29 24.63 -26.22 -24.18
CA ILE A 29 24.87 -26.52 -22.77
C ILE A 29 23.55 -26.93 -22.10
N SER A 30 23.56 -28.05 -21.38
CA SER A 30 22.37 -28.55 -20.68
C SER A 30 21.80 -27.50 -19.72
N LYS A 31 20.49 -27.25 -19.78
CA LYS A 31 19.75 -26.34 -18.87
C LYS A 31 20.07 -26.55 -17.39
N GLU A 32 20.26 -27.81 -16.97
CA GLU A 32 20.56 -28.18 -15.58
C GLU A 32 21.91 -27.62 -15.11
N LYS A 33 22.85 -27.35 -16.03
CA LYS A 33 24.10 -26.64 -15.73
C LYS A 33 23.91 -25.12 -15.64
N LEU A 34 22.92 -24.56 -16.35
CA LEU A 34 22.68 -23.12 -16.48
C LEU A 34 21.67 -22.58 -15.46
N GLN A 35 20.84 -23.44 -14.86
CA GLN A 35 19.86 -23.11 -13.83
C GLN A 35 19.93 -24.13 -12.69
N ASN A 36 20.79 -23.86 -11.70
CA ASN A 36 20.91 -24.70 -10.50
C ASN A 36 21.40 -23.89 -9.30
N LYS A 37 21.52 -24.56 -8.15
CA LYS A 37 21.96 -23.98 -6.86
C LYS A 37 23.41 -23.46 -6.82
N ASN A 38 24.22 -23.70 -7.86
CA ASN A 38 25.60 -23.24 -7.95
C ASN A 38 25.75 -22.10 -8.98
N PHE A 39 24.97 -22.14 -10.05
CA PHE A 39 24.98 -21.13 -11.11
C PHE A 39 23.60 -21.00 -11.74
N ASP A 40 23.17 -19.74 -11.91
CA ASP A 40 21.97 -19.39 -12.64
C ASP A 40 22.29 -18.27 -13.62
N ILE A 41 22.17 -18.56 -14.92
CA ILE A 41 22.61 -17.65 -15.97
C ILE A 41 21.78 -16.36 -16.02
N LEU A 42 20.46 -16.44 -15.81
CA LEU A 42 19.59 -15.25 -15.82
C LEU A 42 19.90 -14.36 -14.62
N CYS A 43 20.02 -14.95 -13.42
CA CYS A 43 20.42 -14.22 -12.22
C CYS A 43 21.79 -13.56 -12.39
N TYR A 44 22.75 -14.26 -13.01
CA TYR A 44 24.09 -13.75 -13.26
C TYR A 44 24.07 -12.57 -14.25
N SER A 45 23.39 -12.70 -15.38
CA SER A 45 23.26 -11.62 -16.36
C SER A 45 22.59 -10.38 -15.78
N ILE A 46 21.55 -10.54 -14.95
CA ILE A 46 20.92 -9.42 -14.25
C ILE A 46 21.90 -8.77 -13.27
N GLN A 47 22.64 -9.56 -12.50
CA GLN A 47 23.63 -9.08 -11.55
C GLN A 47 24.78 -8.32 -12.23
N CYS A 48 25.22 -8.76 -13.41
CA CYS A 48 26.24 -8.09 -14.21
C CYS A 48 25.72 -6.81 -14.90
N GLY A 49 24.44 -6.48 -14.77
CA GLY A 49 23.87 -5.29 -15.39
C GLY A 49 23.70 -5.41 -16.91
N CYS A 50 23.56 -6.63 -17.43
CA CYS A 50 23.32 -6.85 -18.86
C CYS A 50 22.08 -6.11 -19.35
N SER A 51 22.11 -5.67 -20.61
CA SER A 51 20.96 -5.04 -21.24
C SER A 51 19.75 -5.98 -21.27
N ASN A 52 18.53 -5.42 -21.20
CA ASN A 52 17.30 -6.23 -21.26
C ASN A 52 17.19 -7.01 -22.57
N LYS A 53 17.71 -6.45 -23.67
CA LYS A 53 17.76 -7.14 -24.96
C LYS A 53 18.59 -8.41 -24.83
N LEU A 54 19.78 -8.32 -24.24
CA LEU A 54 20.64 -9.48 -24.05
C LEU A 54 20.03 -10.52 -23.10
N ILE A 55 19.44 -10.10 -21.98
CA ILE A 55 18.80 -11.03 -21.03
C ILE A 55 17.68 -11.82 -21.73
N LYS A 56 16.87 -11.14 -22.57
CA LYS A 56 15.86 -11.80 -23.40
C LYS A 56 16.47 -12.77 -24.41
N GLN A 57 17.58 -12.41 -25.06
CA GLN A 57 18.29 -13.32 -25.97
C GLN A 57 18.85 -14.55 -25.24
N ILE A 58 19.48 -14.37 -24.08
CA ILE A 58 19.99 -15.46 -23.23
C ILE A 58 18.85 -16.41 -22.83
N TYR A 59 17.69 -15.87 -22.45
CA TYR A 59 16.50 -16.66 -22.16
C TYR A 59 16.12 -17.58 -23.34
N GLU A 60 16.09 -17.03 -24.57
CA GLU A 60 15.74 -17.78 -25.78
C GLU A 60 16.83 -18.80 -26.15
N TRP A 61 18.10 -18.41 -26.16
CA TRP A 61 19.23 -19.30 -26.49
C TRP A 61 19.32 -20.50 -25.54
N CYS A 62 19.02 -20.29 -24.25
CA CYS A 62 19.03 -21.36 -23.24
C CYS A 62 17.75 -22.21 -23.23
N ASN A 63 16.73 -21.86 -24.02
CA ASN A 63 15.41 -22.50 -24.03
C ASN A 63 14.82 -22.67 -22.62
N ILE A 64 14.88 -21.59 -21.82
CA ILE A 64 14.37 -21.59 -20.45
C ILE A 64 12.83 -21.65 -20.49
N LYS A 65 12.24 -22.58 -19.73
CA LYS A 65 10.77 -22.78 -19.69
C LYS A 65 10.12 -22.26 -18.42
N ASP A 66 10.89 -22.11 -17.36
CA ASP A 66 10.40 -21.67 -16.05
C ASP A 66 11.33 -20.59 -15.51
N VAL A 67 10.72 -19.56 -14.93
CA VAL A 67 11.36 -18.42 -14.26
C VAL A 67 10.79 -18.18 -12.85
N ASP A 68 9.83 -19.00 -12.41
CA ASP A 68 9.24 -18.97 -11.07
C ASP A 68 9.96 -19.90 -10.08
N TYR A 69 11.24 -19.66 -9.85
CA TYR A 69 12.05 -20.41 -8.89
C TYR A 69 12.89 -19.46 -8.03
N TYR A 70 13.55 -20.01 -7.00
CA TYR A 70 14.64 -19.32 -6.31
C TYR A 70 15.64 -20.33 -5.76
N TYR A 71 16.87 -19.89 -5.57
CA TYR A 71 17.95 -20.67 -4.95
C TYR A 71 18.52 -19.94 -3.75
N LEU A 72 19.14 -20.68 -2.83
CA LEU A 72 20.02 -20.14 -1.80
C LEU A 72 21.47 -20.42 -2.22
N ILE A 73 22.15 -19.41 -2.74
CA ILE A 73 23.55 -19.50 -3.19
C ILE A 73 24.40 -18.63 -2.28
N ASN A 74 25.41 -19.20 -1.61
CA ASN A 74 26.31 -18.47 -0.72
C ASN A 74 25.57 -17.59 0.32
N ASN A 75 24.54 -18.16 0.96
CA ASN A 75 23.65 -17.48 1.91
C ASN A 75 22.84 -16.30 1.33
N LYS A 76 22.78 -16.15 0.00
CA LYS A 76 21.94 -15.17 -0.69
C LYS A 76 20.82 -15.88 -1.42
N LEU A 77 19.59 -15.41 -1.20
CA LEU A 77 18.47 -15.83 -2.03
C LEU A 77 18.57 -15.15 -3.38
N ILE A 78 18.52 -15.94 -4.45
CA ILE A 78 18.51 -15.44 -5.81
C ILE A 78 17.30 -16.00 -6.55
N SER A 79 16.70 -15.17 -7.39
CA SER A 79 15.82 -15.57 -8.47
C SER A 79 15.92 -14.53 -9.58
N PRO A 80 15.54 -14.84 -10.82
CA PRO A 80 15.54 -13.83 -11.88
C PRO A 80 14.69 -12.62 -11.47
N LEU A 81 13.50 -12.86 -10.91
CA LEU A 81 12.59 -11.80 -10.47
C LEU A 81 13.16 -11.01 -9.28
N LEU A 82 13.66 -11.67 -8.23
CA LEU A 82 14.21 -11.00 -7.05
C LEU A 82 15.46 -10.19 -7.40
N ASN A 83 16.38 -10.75 -8.20
CA ASN A 83 17.57 -10.03 -8.65
C ASN A 83 17.19 -8.78 -9.44
N SER A 84 16.11 -8.83 -10.24
CA SER A 84 15.63 -7.66 -10.98
C SER A 84 15.23 -6.50 -10.06
N PHE A 85 14.68 -6.79 -8.87
CA PHE A 85 14.45 -5.77 -7.84
C PHE A 85 15.74 -5.31 -7.17
N ILE A 86 16.61 -6.23 -6.75
CA ILE A 86 17.87 -5.93 -6.05
C ILE A 86 18.77 -5.02 -6.89
N TYR A 87 18.92 -5.36 -8.18
CA TYR A 87 19.75 -4.63 -9.14
C TYR A 87 18.98 -3.54 -9.90
N LYS A 88 17.75 -3.22 -9.48
CA LYS A 88 16.89 -2.15 -10.04
C LYS A 88 16.68 -2.25 -11.55
N ASN A 89 16.73 -3.46 -12.10
CA ASN A 89 16.40 -3.69 -13.50
C ASN A 89 14.88 -3.85 -13.67
N TYR A 90 14.13 -2.78 -13.46
CA TYR A 90 12.66 -2.86 -13.45
C TYR A 90 12.04 -3.20 -14.80
N LYS A 91 12.73 -2.90 -15.91
CA LYS A 91 12.26 -3.18 -17.27
C LYS A 91 12.22 -4.67 -17.61
N ILE A 92 13.08 -5.50 -16.99
CA ILE A 92 13.05 -6.95 -17.23
C ILE A 92 11.94 -7.64 -16.43
N ILE A 93 11.42 -7.01 -15.36
CA ILE A 93 10.40 -7.60 -14.48
C ILE A 93 9.13 -7.93 -15.26
N GLU A 94 8.68 -7.02 -16.13
CA GLU A 94 7.49 -7.24 -16.97
C GLU A 94 7.65 -8.49 -17.84
N PHE A 95 8.80 -8.61 -18.50
CA PHE A 95 9.12 -9.79 -19.30
C PHE A 95 9.15 -11.08 -18.45
N LEU A 96 9.76 -11.06 -17.27
CA LEU A 96 9.81 -12.23 -16.41
C LEU A 96 8.40 -12.67 -15.96
N ILE A 97 7.53 -11.71 -15.63
CA ILE A 97 6.15 -11.99 -15.23
C ILE A 97 5.34 -12.54 -16.42
N GLU A 98 5.51 -11.98 -17.61
CA GLU A 98 4.93 -12.51 -18.85
C GLU A 98 5.37 -13.96 -19.13
N LYS A 99 6.61 -14.32 -18.75
CA LYS A 99 7.15 -15.68 -18.85
C LYS A 99 6.79 -16.58 -17.65
N GLY A 100 5.96 -16.11 -16.72
CA GLY A 100 5.40 -16.92 -15.63
C GLY A 100 6.00 -16.66 -14.24
N ALA A 101 6.91 -15.70 -14.07
CA ALA A 101 7.45 -15.38 -12.75
C ALA A 101 6.36 -14.86 -11.82
N ASN A 102 6.23 -15.47 -10.62
CA ASN A 102 5.18 -15.10 -9.68
C ASN A 102 5.61 -13.93 -8.78
N ILE A 103 4.99 -12.76 -8.96
CA ILE A 103 5.25 -11.57 -8.11
C ILE A 103 4.94 -11.77 -6.63
N ASN A 104 4.03 -12.71 -6.32
CA ASN A 104 3.61 -13.07 -4.97
C ASN A 104 4.42 -14.23 -4.38
N LYS A 105 5.50 -14.67 -5.04
CA LYS A 105 6.37 -15.73 -4.51
C LYS A 105 6.94 -15.35 -3.15
N LYS A 106 7.02 -16.35 -2.27
CA LYS A 106 7.67 -16.20 -0.98
C LYS A 106 9.15 -16.60 -1.06
N TYR A 107 10.01 -15.79 -0.47
CA TYR A 107 11.45 -16.00 -0.36
C TYR A 107 11.79 -16.29 1.10
N ASN A 108 12.14 -17.55 1.39
CA ASN A 108 12.39 -18.02 2.76
C ASN A 108 11.24 -17.66 3.74
N ASN A 109 10.01 -18.02 3.33
CA ASN A 109 8.76 -17.69 4.04
C ASN A 109 8.43 -16.20 4.20
N MET A 110 9.20 -15.29 3.59
CA MET A 110 8.90 -13.86 3.52
C MET A 110 8.19 -13.51 2.22
N THR A 111 7.25 -12.56 2.25
CA THR A 111 6.76 -11.94 1.02
C THR A 111 7.89 -11.19 0.32
N LEU A 112 7.78 -10.97 -1.00
CA LEU A 112 8.73 -10.17 -1.75
C LEU A 112 8.93 -8.79 -1.11
N LEU A 113 7.84 -8.10 -0.74
CA LEU A 113 7.93 -6.79 -0.08
C LEU A 113 8.70 -6.86 1.25
N LYS A 114 8.40 -7.84 2.12
CA LYS A 114 9.11 -8.02 3.38
C LYS A 114 10.60 -8.25 3.15
N TYR A 115 10.97 -9.06 2.17
CA TYR A 115 12.37 -9.30 1.82
C TYR A 115 13.07 -8.01 1.37
N LEU A 116 12.44 -7.22 0.50
CA LEU A 116 12.99 -5.95 0.02
C LEU A 116 13.16 -4.94 1.17
N ILE A 117 12.24 -4.90 2.13
CA ILE A 117 12.35 -4.03 3.32
C ILE A 117 13.51 -4.49 4.23
N SER A 118 13.56 -5.78 4.58
CA SER A 118 14.54 -6.33 5.52
C SER A 118 15.98 -6.24 5.02
N ASN A 119 16.19 -6.15 3.71
CA ASN A 119 17.51 -6.04 3.09
C ASN A 119 17.77 -4.67 2.44
N GLU A 120 16.94 -3.66 2.74
CA GLU A 120 17.11 -2.28 2.28
C GLU A 120 17.11 -2.09 0.75
N TYR A 121 16.42 -2.98 0.02
CA TYR A 121 16.26 -2.91 -1.43
C TYR A 121 14.98 -2.20 -1.88
N LEU A 122 14.07 -1.90 -0.96
CA LEU A 122 12.80 -1.26 -1.29
C LEU A 122 13.00 0.21 -1.73
N SER A 123 12.34 0.60 -2.81
CA SER A 123 12.30 1.98 -3.32
C SER A 123 10.91 2.31 -3.88
N GLU A 124 10.67 3.59 -4.20
CA GLU A 124 9.41 4.04 -4.83
C GLU A 124 9.15 3.38 -6.20
N ASP A 125 10.20 3.15 -6.99
CA ASP A 125 10.09 2.44 -8.26
C ASP A 125 9.67 0.99 -8.03
N ALA A 126 10.27 0.31 -7.05
CA ALA A 126 9.88 -1.05 -6.68
C ALA A 126 8.41 -1.12 -6.26
N ILE A 127 7.91 -0.17 -5.46
CA ILE A 127 6.48 -0.07 -5.11
C ILE A 127 5.61 0.11 -6.36
N SER A 128 6.01 1.00 -7.26
CA SER A 128 5.28 1.25 -8.50
C SER A 128 5.17 -0.02 -9.36
N ILE A 129 6.24 -0.80 -9.45
CA ILE A 129 6.26 -2.09 -10.13
C ILE A 129 5.38 -3.13 -9.44
N LEU A 130 5.44 -3.24 -8.11
CA LEU A 130 4.59 -4.16 -7.34
C LEU A 130 3.10 -3.86 -7.58
N VAL A 131 2.70 -2.59 -7.49
CA VAL A 131 1.31 -2.18 -7.73
C VAL A 131 0.90 -2.47 -9.17
N LYS A 132 1.72 -2.08 -10.16
CA LYS A 132 1.44 -2.27 -11.59
C LYS A 132 1.25 -3.74 -11.94
N ASN A 133 2.07 -4.62 -11.36
CA ASN A 133 2.06 -6.05 -11.65
C ASN A 133 1.19 -6.85 -10.66
N GLN A 134 0.20 -6.21 -10.03
CA GLN A 134 -0.83 -6.91 -9.25
C GLN A 134 -0.27 -7.72 -8.07
N TYR A 135 0.79 -7.22 -7.42
CA TYR A 135 1.24 -7.77 -6.13
C TYR A 135 0.14 -7.66 -5.08
N VAL A 136 -0.19 -8.74 -4.40
CA VAL A 136 -1.28 -8.77 -3.41
C VAL A 136 -0.76 -8.22 -2.08
N PHE A 137 -1.09 -6.96 -1.79
CA PHE A 137 -0.76 -6.34 -0.50
C PHE A 137 -1.62 -6.91 0.63
N SER A 138 -0.95 -7.43 1.65
CA SER A 138 -1.59 -7.84 2.89
C SER A 138 -1.63 -6.71 3.93
N ARG A 139 -2.45 -6.86 4.97
CA ARG A 139 -2.41 -5.96 6.15
C ARG A 139 -1.02 -5.90 6.77
N ASN A 140 -0.29 -7.01 6.79
CA ASN A 140 1.07 -7.05 7.31
C ASN A 140 2.05 -6.26 6.44
N ASP A 141 1.88 -6.28 5.12
CA ASP A 141 2.69 -5.48 4.20
C ASP A 141 2.54 -3.98 4.48
N PHE A 142 1.31 -3.50 4.65
CA PHE A 142 1.10 -2.10 5.01
C PHE A 142 1.62 -1.76 6.42
N ASN A 143 1.53 -2.68 7.38
CA ASN A 143 2.16 -2.49 8.69
C ASN A 143 3.68 -2.35 8.58
N LEU A 144 4.34 -3.13 7.71
CA LEU A 144 5.77 -3.02 7.47
C LEU A 144 6.13 -1.67 6.84
N LEU A 145 5.36 -1.22 5.84
CA LEU A 145 5.54 0.10 5.23
C LEU A 145 5.35 1.23 6.26
N PHE A 146 4.29 1.15 7.06
CA PHE A 146 4.01 2.10 8.14
C PHE A 146 5.16 2.21 9.15
N GLN A 147 5.76 1.08 9.52
CA GLN A 147 6.90 1.03 10.43
C GLN A 147 8.18 1.57 9.79
N LYS A 148 8.37 1.33 8.48
CA LYS A 148 9.58 1.72 7.75
C LYS A 148 9.62 3.21 7.46
N ASP A 149 8.59 3.73 6.81
CA ASP A 149 8.50 5.14 6.40
C ASP A 149 7.04 5.50 6.06
N PHE A 150 6.52 6.50 6.76
CA PHE A 150 5.16 6.99 6.54
C PHE A 150 4.97 7.55 5.13
N ASN A 151 5.96 8.25 4.57
CA ASN A 151 5.83 8.83 3.23
C ASN A 151 5.74 7.73 2.17
N LEU A 152 6.50 6.65 2.35
CA LEU A 152 6.46 5.48 1.46
C LEU A 152 5.11 4.74 1.54
N LEU A 153 4.51 4.66 2.73
CA LEU A 153 3.15 4.14 2.90
C LEU A 153 2.14 4.97 2.11
N ILE A 154 2.17 6.30 2.27
CA ILE A 154 1.26 7.21 1.54
C ILE A 154 1.47 7.10 0.03
N PHE A 155 2.74 7.08 -0.42
CA PHE A 155 3.06 6.85 -1.82
C PHE A 155 2.48 5.53 -2.35
N THR A 156 2.55 4.46 -1.56
CA THR A 156 1.95 3.16 -1.92
C THR A 156 0.43 3.27 -2.10
N PHE A 157 -0.25 3.96 -1.18
CA PHE A 157 -1.70 4.21 -1.27
C PHE A 157 -2.07 5.06 -2.49
N ASP A 158 -1.25 6.06 -2.83
CA ASP A 158 -1.44 6.85 -4.06
C ASP A 158 -1.34 5.99 -5.31
N LYS A 159 -0.32 5.13 -5.41
CA LYS A 159 -0.15 4.24 -6.56
C LYS A 159 -1.31 3.24 -6.68
N ILE A 160 -1.74 2.65 -5.57
CA ILE A 160 -2.91 1.77 -5.54
C ILE A 160 -4.17 2.52 -6.02
N THR A 161 -4.39 3.73 -5.50
CA THR A 161 -5.56 4.53 -5.85
C THR A 161 -5.60 4.87 -7.34
N VAL A 162 -4.45 5.27 -7.91
CA VAL A 162 -4.33 5.54 -9.35
C VAL A 162 -4.56 4.27 -10.18
N PHE A 163 -3.96 3.15 -9.78
CA PHE A 163 -4.13 1.87 -10.46
C PHE A 163 -5.60 1.44 -10.49
N ASN A 164 -6.29 1.45 -9.35
CA ASN A 164 -7.69 1.07 -9.26
C ASN A 164 -8.60 1.97 -10.12
N LYS A 165 -8.35 3.29 -10.14
CA LYS A 165 -9.09 4.23 -11.00
C LYS A 165 -8.89 3.95 -12.49
N ASN A 166 -7.67 3.63 -12.91
CA ASN A 166 -7.38 3.31 -14.31
C ASN A 166 -8.13 2.03 -14.74
N ILE A 167 -8.18 1.03 -13.87
CA ILE A 167 -8.95 -0.19 -14.10
C ILE A 167 -10.44 0.11 -14.24
N GLU A 168 -11.01 0.93 -13.35
CA GLU A 168 -12.42 1.33 -13.41
C GLU A 168 -12.75 2.10 -14.70
N ASN A 169 -11.89 3.03 -15.11
CA ASN A 169 -12.08 3.81 -16.34
C ASN A 169 -12.02 2.92 -17.60
N ASN A 170 -11.07 1.99 -17.65
CA ASN A 170 -10.95 1.04 -18.76
C ASN A 170 -12.20 0.17 -18.87
N TYR A 171 -12.73 -0.29 -17.73
CA TYR A 171 -13.95 -1.05 -17.67
C TYR A 171 -15.16 -0.22 -18.14
N ASN A 172 -15.33 1.01 -17.65
CA ASN A 172 -16.45 1.87 -18.06
C ASN A 172 -16.42 2.19 -19.56
N ASN A 173 -15.23 2.48 -20.12
CA ASN A 173 -15.07 2.73 -21.56
C ASN A 173 -15.44 1.51 -22.43
N TYR A 174 -15.12 0.30 -21.97
CA TYR A 174 -15.51 -0.93 -22.67
C TYR A 174 -17.03 -1.09 -22.74
N TYR A 175 -17.73 -0.76 -21.65
CA TYR A 175 -19.19 -0.86 -21.58
C TYR A 175 -19.91 0.28 -22.30
N ASP A 176 -19.38 1.50 -22.30
CA ASP A 176 -19.95 2.62 -23.04
C ASP A 176 -19.81 2.44 -24.55
N ASN A 177 -18.70 1.87 -25.03
CA ASN A 177 -18.53 1.51 -26.44
C ASN A 177 -19.41 0.33 -26.88
N ASN A 178 -19.79 -0.57 -25.97
CA ASN A 178 -20.62 -1.74 -26.27
C ASN A 178 -22.13 -1.54 -25.97
N ASN A 179 -22.55 -0.41 -25.38
CA ASN A 179 -23.95 -0.15 -25.02
C ASN A 179 -24.64 0.90 -25.89
N ASN A 180 -24.85 0.57 -27.17
CA ASN A 180 -26.06 1.02 -27.86
C ASN A 180 -27.28 0.10 -27.62
N ASN A 181 -27.20 -1.04 -26.90
CA ASN A 181 -28.37 -1.93 -26.79
C ASN A 181 -28.62 -2.69 -25.45
N LYS A 182 -27.80 -2.61 -24.39
CA LYS A 182 -28.01 -3.41 -23.15
C LYS A 182 -28.21 -2.61 -21.85
N LEU A 183 -28.45 -1.31 -21.94
CA LEU A 183 -28.46 -0.41 -20.78
C LEU A 183 -29.71 -0.47 -19.87
N ARG A 184 -30.76 -1.23 -20.21
CA ARG A 184 -32.05 -1.19 -19.47
C ARG A 184 -32.34 -2.35 -18.52
N GLU A 185 -31.63 -3.48 -18.58
CA GLU A 185 -32.03 -4.65 -17.77
C GLU A 185 -31.16 -4.92 -16.53
N LYS A 186 -29.88 -4.52 -16.50
CA LYS A 186 -28.99 -4.87 -15.38
C LYS A 186 -29.07 -3.99 -14.13
N LYS A 187 -29.65 -2.78 -14.21
CA LYS A 187 -29.79 -1.89 -13.02
C LYS A 187 -30.81 -2.38 -11.98
N LYS A 188 -31.58 -3.44 -12.25
CA LYS A 188 -32.54 -4.03 -11.29
C LYS A 188 -32.01 -5.24 -10.52
N ILE A 189 -30.89 -5.86 -10.91
CA ILE A 189 -30.46 -7.15 -10.34
C ILE A 189 -29.50 -6.99 -9.14
N VAL A 190 -28.78 -5.87 -9.04
CA VAL A 190 -27.78 -5.67 -7.95
C VAL A 190 -28.42 -5.35 -6.58
N LYS A 191 -29.74 -5.12 -6.51
CA LYS A 191 -30.42 -4.83 -5.23
C LYS A 191 -31.12 -6.03 -4.58
N LYS A 192 -30.97 -7.25 -5.07
CA LYS A 192 -31.81 -8.38 -4.61
C LYS A 192 -31.13 -9.71 -4.27
N ASN A 193 -29.80 -9.80 -4.28
CA ASN A 193 -29.13 -11.08 -3.99
C ASN A 193 -28.28 -11.06 -2.71
N GLU A 194 -28.80 -10.42 -1.66
CA GLU A 194 -28.63 -10.93 -0.29
C GLU A 194 -29.87 -11.78 0.00
N GLU A 195 -29.82 -13.07 -0.36
CA GLU A 195 -30.52 -14.20 0.28
C GLU A 195 -30.61 -15.43 -0.65
N LYS A 196 -30.19 -16.57 -0.09
CA LYS A 196 -30.53 -17.98 -0.44
C LYS A 196 -29.66 -18.76 -1.45
N SER A 197 -28.82 -19.61 -0.85
CA SER A 197 -28.69 -21.09 -0.97
C SER A 197 -28.88 -21.79 -2.33
N GLU A 198 -27.86 -22.59 -2.66
CA GLU A 198 -27.84 -23.92 -3.29
C GLU A 198 -28.95 -24.30 -4.29
N LYS A 199 -28.54 -24.50 -5.55
CA LYS A 199 -28.81 -25.71 -6.36
C LYS A 199 -28.01 -25.71 -7.66
N GLU A 200 -27.43 -26.86 -7.98
CA GLU A 200 -26.79 -27.21 -9.24
C GLU A 200 -27.78 -27.06 -10.41
N ILE A 201 -27.41 -26.29 -11.44
CA ILE A 201 -27.98 -26.37 -12.79
C ILE A 201 -26.87 -26.11 -13.83
N ASN A 202 -26.52 -27.18 -14.53
CA ASN A 202 -26.08 -27.36 -15.92
C ASN A 202 -25.10 -26.38 -16.60
N GLU A 203 -24.03 -27.00 -17.10
CA GLU A 203 -23.00 -26.48 -17.99
C GLU A 203 -23.55 -25.90 -19.30
N LYS A 204 -22.85 -24.84 -19.76
CA LYS A 204 -22.96 -24.10 -21.03
C LYS A 204 -23.88 -22.88 -21.01
N GLU A 205 -23.42 -21.82 -20.36
CA GLU A 205 -23.73 -20.45 -20.80
C GLU A 205 -22.67 -19.46 -20.25
N ILE A 206 -21.74 -19.07 -21.13
CA ILE A 206 -20.90 -17.85 -21.11
C ILE A 206 -20.13 -17.58 -19.80
N ASN A 207 -18.90 -18.10 -19.76
CA ASN A 207 -17.87 -17.81 -18.78
C ASN A 207 -17.27 -16.40 -19.02
N GLU A 208 -17.93 -15.33 -18.59
CA GLU A 208 -17.34 -13.98 -18.58
C GLU A 208 -17.72 -13.21 -17.30
N ASN A 209 -17.30 -13.73 -16.15
CA ASN A 209 -17.01 -12.88 -15.00
C ASN A 209 -15.49 -12.65 -15.01
N GLU A 210 -14.98 -11.77 -15.88
CA GLU A 210 -13.61 -11.27 -15.73
C GLU A 210 -13.49 -10.61 -14.36
N TYR A 211 -12.80 -11.29 -13.44
CA TYR A 211 -12.55 -10.78 -12.11
C TYR A 211 -11.63 -9.56 -12.22
N ILE A 212 -12.20 -8.37 -12.06
CA ILE A 212 -11.43 -7.13 -12.07
C ILE A 212 -10.57 -7.09 -10.80
N PHE A 213 -9.28 -7.34 -10.94
CA PHE A 213 -8.34 -7.22 -9.83
C PHE A 213 -8.28 -5.76 -9.34
N LYS A 214 -8.57 -5.54 -8.06
CA LYS A 214 -8.38 -4.25 -7.38
C LYS A 214 -7.60 -4.46 -6.10
N HIS A 215 -6.69 -3.53 -5.83
CA HIS A 215 -5.98 -3.53 -4.55
C HIS A 215 -6.88 -2.95 -3.46
N GLU A 216 -6.96 -3.63 -2.32
CA GLU A 216 -7.63 -3.11 -1.14
C GLU A 216 -6.65 -2.35 -0.25
N ILE A 217 -6.98 -1.09 0.05
CA ILE A 217 -6.26 -0.33 1.07
C ILE A 217 -6.91 -0.60 2.43
N ASN A 218 -6.10 -1.04 3.39
CA ASN A 218 -6.54 -1.26 4.77
C ASN A 218 -5.73 -0.35 5.71
N VAL A 219 -6.39 0.70 6.20
CA VAL A 219 -5.80 1.60 7.19
C VAL A 219 -6.08 1.08 8.59
N SER A 220 -5.03 0.76 9.35
CA SER A 220 -5.19 0.20 10.69
C SER A 220 -5.64 1.26 11.70
N PHE A 221 -6.71 0.97 12.45
CA PHE A 221 -7.17 1.79 13.59
C PHE A 221 -6.03 2.21 14.54
N MET A 222 -5.08 1.30 14.80
CA MET A 222 -3.95 1.55 15.71
C MET A 222 -2.98 2.63 15.19
N TRP A 223 -2.93 2.89 13.88
CA TRP A 223 -2.10 3.96 13.32
C TRP A 223 -2.66 5.33 13.67
N TYR A 224 -3.99 5.50 13.60
CA TYR A 224 -4.65 6.73 14.05
C TYR A 224 -4.39 6.99 15.53
N ILE A 225 -4.55 5.98 16.38
CA ILE A 225 -4.26 6.08 17.83
C ILE A 225 -2.81 6.50 18.07
N THR A 226 -1.87 5.94 17.31
CA THR A 226 -0.44 6.29 17.40
C THR A 226 -0.21 7.77 17.11
N TYR A 227 -0.74 8.28 16.00
CA TYR A 227 -0.52 9.68 15.61
C TYR A 227 -1.31 10.68 16.45
N PHE A 228 -2.50 10.33 16.93
CA PHE A 228 -3.23 11.17 17.88
C PHE A 228 -2.44 11.38 19.16
N ARG A 229 -1.84 10.31 19.71
CA ARG A 229 -0.98 10.41 20.92
C ARG A 229 0.26 11.27 20.68
N LYS A 230 0.85 11.19 19.48
CA LYS A 230 1.98 12.01 19.07
C LYS A 230 1.60 13.44 18.64
N LYS A 231 0.31 13.75 18.55
CA LYS A 231 -0.22 15.04 18.06
C LYS A 231 0.21 15.35 16.62
N GLU A 232 0.41 14.31 15.80
CA GLU A 232 0.80 14.39 14.39
C GLU A 232 -0.45 14.44 13.48
N PHE A 233 -1.27 15.47 13.63
CA PHE A 233 -2.60 15.53 13.00
C PHE A 233 -2.57 15.55 11.46
N ASN A 234 -1.52 16.11 10.86
CA ASN A 234 -1.35 16.09 9.40
C ASN A 234 -1.28 14.65 8.85
N LYS A 235 -0.61 13.74 9.56
CA LYS A 235 -0.51 12.33 9.15
C LYS A 235 -1.83 11.60 9.29
N ILE A 236 -2.61 11.93 10.32
CA ILE A 236 -3.98 11.41 10.51
C ILE A 236 -4.85 11.78 9.32
N LEU A 237 -4.82 13.04 8.90
CA LEU A 237 -5.61 13.52 7.78
C LEU A 237 -5.14 12.93 6.45
N GLN A 238 -3.83 12.68 6.29
CA GLN A 238 -3.31 11.97 5.12
C GLN A 238 -3.79 10.51 5.07
N LEU A 239 -3.72 9.76 6.17
CA LEU A 239 -4.26 8.39 6.24
C LEU A 239 -5.75 8.36 5.92
N PHE A 240 -6.51 9.30 6.50
CA PHE A 240 -7.95 9.37 6.35
C PHE A 240 -8.41 9.53 4.88
N LYS A 241 -7.58 10.10 4.00
CA LYS A 241 -7.88 10.19 2.55
C LYS A 241 -8.11 8.83 1.91
N TYR A 242 -7.44 7.79 2.41
CA TYR A 242 -7.47 6.43 1.88
C TYR A 242 -8.28 5.47 2.74
N GLU A 243 -8.99 5.97 3.75
CA GLU A 243 -9.91 5.14 4.51
C GLU A 243 -11.02 4.64 3.57
N THR A 244 -11.25 3.34 3.54
CA THR A 244 -12.24 2.69 2.66
C THR A 244 -13.36 2.04 3.45
N SER A 245 -13.22 1.96 4.78
CA SER A 245 -14.25 1.40 5.65
C SER A 245 -15.57 2.17 5.53
N GLU A 246 -16.69 1.47 5.73
CA GLU A 246 -18.00 2.10 5.89
C GLU A 246 -17.98 3.20 6.97
N GLU A 247 -17.08 3.09 7.95
CA GLU A 247 -16.89 4.09 8.99
C GLU A 247 -16.39 5.45 8.48
N ARG A 248 -15.70 5.50 7.32
CA ARG A 248 -15.39 6.79 6.66
C ARG A 248 -16.65 7.57 6.33
N SER A 249 -17.71 6.88 5.93
CA SER A 249 -19.00 7.52 5.62
C SER A 249 -19.61 8.18 6.85
N LYS A 250 -19.22 7.79 8.07
CA LYS A 250 -19.70 8.44 9.31
C LYS A 250 -18.95 9.72 9.66
N GLY A 251 -17.94 10.07 8.86
CA GLY A 251 -17.24 11.33 8.89
C GLY A 251 -16.67 11.79 10.23
N LEU A 252 -17.20 12.85 10.85
CA LEU A 252 -16.74 13.32 12.16
C LEU A 252 -16.96 12.29 13.27
N GLU A 253 -17.94 11.40 13.13
CA GLU A 253 -18.18 10.31 14.08
C GLU A 253 -17.00 9.35 14.14
N PHE A 254 -16.32 9.12 13.01
CA PHE A 254 -15.08 8.33 12.96
C PHE A 254 -14.05 8.89 13.95
N PHE A 255 -13.76 10.19 13.88
CA PHE A 255 -12.82 10.81 14.80
C PHE A 255 -13.33 10.84 16.23
N ASN A 256 -14.64 11.06 16.44
CA ASN A 256 -15.24 10.99 17.78
C ASN A 256 -15.03 9.63 18.44
N TYR A 257 -15.16 8.53 17.69
CA TYR A 257 -14.88 7.19 18.19
C TYR A 257 -13.43 7.06 18.68
N HIS A 258 -12.46 7.56 17.90
CA HIS A 258 -11.04 7.57 18.28
C HIS A 258 -10.79 8.46 19.51
N PHE A 259 -11.43 9.61 19.60
CA PHE A 259 -11.31 10.48 20.77
C PHE A 259 -11.90 9.86 22.02
N ASN A 260 -13.07 9.21 21.92
CA ASN A 260 -13.65 8.51 23.07
C ASN A 260 -12.72 7.41 23.59
N TYR A 261 -11.98 6.75 22.71
CA TYR A 261 -10.95 5.78 23.10
C TYR A 261 -9.75 6.44 23.81
N LEU A 262 -9.31 7.61 23.34
CA LEU A 262 -8.14 8.32 23.87
C LEU A 262 -8.44 9.15 25.12
N ASP A 263 -9.65 9.67 25.24
CA ASP A 263 -10.09 10.68 26.21
C ASP A 263 -11.11 10.09 27.19
N LYS A 264 -10.77 8.94 27.80
CA LYS A 264 -11.53 8.42 28.94
C LYS A 264 -11.53 9.52 30.03
N ASN A 265 -12.71 10.05 30.36
CA ASN A 265 -12.98 11.08 31.39
C ASN A 265 -12.55 12.53 31.08
N TYR A 266 -12.43 12.94 29.81
CA TYR A 266 -12.10 14.33 29.43
C TYR A 266 -10.74 14.85 29.95
N GLU A 267 -9.85 13.94 30.34
CA GLU A 267 -8.60 14.29 30.99
C GLU A 267 -7.58 14.91 30.03
N ASN A 268 -7.71 14.73 28.71
CA ASN A 268 -6.71 15.19 27.74
C ASN A 268 -7.22 16.29 26.79
N ASP A 269 -6.29 17.07 26.23
CA ASP A 269 -6.60 18.13 25.27
C ASP A 269 -6.51 17.70 23.80
N ILE A 270 -6.36 16.41 23.51
CA ILE A 270 -6.08 15.91 22.16
C ILE A 270 -7.21 16.29 21.20
N LYS A 271 -8.47 16.05 21.60
CA LYS A 271 -9.64 16.42 20.79
C LYS A 271 -9.74 17.94 20.59
N LEU A 272 -9.50 18.72 21.65
CA LEU A 272 -9.54 20.18 21.60
C LEU A 272 -8.48 20.72 20.62
N GLN A 273 -7.25 20.19 20.72
CA GLN A 273 -6.16 20.59 19.85
C GLN A 273 -6.39 20.17 18.40
N PHE A 274 -6.91 18.97 18.15
CA PHE A 274 -7.24 18.52 16.79
C PHE A 274 -8.28 19.43 16.13
N LEU A 275 -9.37 19.76 16.83
CA LEU A 275 -10.38 20.67 16.31
C LEU A 275 -9.81 22.07 16.07
N HIS A 276 -8.95 22.57 16.96
CA HIS A 276 -8.28 23.85 16.75
C HIS A 276 -7.43 23.86 15.46
N GLU A 277 -6.66 22.80 15.22
CA GLU A 277 -5.82 22.69 14.02
C GLU A 277 -6.66 22.68 12.74
N ILE A 278 -7.80 22.00 12.75
CA ILE A 278 -8.75 22.02 11.64
C ILE A 278 -9.32 23.42 11.40
N ILE A 279 -9.83 24.06 12.46
CA ILE A 279 -10.57 25.34 12.35
C ILE A 279 -9.64 26.51 12.04
N HIS A 280 -8.53 26.63 12.77
CA HIS A 280 -7.68 27.84 12.76
C HIS A 280 -6.47 27.74 11.85
N LYS A 281 -6.04 26.52 11.46
CA LYS A 281 -4.96 26.37 10.48
C LYS A 281 -5.45 26.02 9.08
N HIS A 282 -6.77 26.13 8.86
CA HIS A 282 -7.43 25.85 7.57
C HIS A 282 -6.99 24.53 6.94
N VAL A 283 -6.78 23.50 7.75
CA VAL A 283 -6.42 22.19 7.23
C VAL A 283 -7.66 21.56 6.62
N GLU A 284 -7.66 21.40 5.30
CA GLU A 284 -8.78 20.78 4.59
C GLU A 284 -9.04 19.37 5.13
N ILE A 285 -10.23 19.15 5.67
CA ILE A 285 -10.70 17.80 5.97
C ILE A 285 -11.07 17.16 4.63
N PRO A 286 -10.55 15.96 4.30
CA PRO A 286 -10.97 15.25 3.11
C PRO A 286 -12.49 15.13 3.06
N LYS A 287 -13.11 15.55 1.95
CA LYS A 287 -14.58 15.57 1.80
C LYS A 287 -15.16 14.20 2.15
N PHE A 288 -16.13 14.20 3.05
CA PHE A 288 -16.91 13.04 3.44
C PHE A 288 -17.85 12.69 2.28
N GLN A 289 -17.56 11.62 1.55
CA GLN A 289 -18.46 11.13 0.51
C GLN A 289 -19.41 10.12 1.13
N ILE A 290 -20.66 10.55 1.39
CA ILE A 290 -21.79 9.68 1.72
C ILE A 290 -22.70 9.64 0.50
N GLY A 291 -22.39 8.79 -0.48
CA GLY A 291 -23.15 8.69 -1.72
C GLY A 291 -23.35 10.05 -2.43
N ASN A 292 -24.51 10.24 -3.07
CA ASN A 292 -24.84 11.45 -3.84
C ASN A 292 -25.07 12.72 -2.97
N LYS A 293 -24.90 12.65 -1.64
CA LYS A 293 -25.00 13.82 -0.76
C LYS A 293 -23.62 14.16 -0.20
N LYS A 294 -23.07 15.28 -0.67
CA LYS A 294 -21.93 15.93 0.01
C LYS A 294 -22.45 16.46 1.34
N GLU A 295 -22.19 15.77 2.45
CA GLU A 295 -22.24 16.44 3.74
C GLU A 295 -21.05 17.39 3.79
N PHE A 296 -21.33 18.68 3.60
CA PHE A 296 -20.44 19.71 4.10
C PHE A 296 -20.51 19.62 5.62
N ILE A 297 -19.42 19.17 6.24
CA ILE A 297 -19.26 19.42 7.67
C ILE A 297 -19.17 20.93 7.81
N ASP A 298 -20.25 21.51 8.30
CA ASP A 298 -20.35 22.94 8.52
C ASP A 298 -19.25 23.36 9.49
N GLU A 299 -18.45 24.35 9.09
CA GLU A 299 -17.42 24.96 9.93
C GLU A 299 -18.03 25.44 11.27
N ILE A 300 -19.30 25.85 11.24
CA ILE A 300 -20.10 26.21 12.41
C ILE A 300 -20.24 25.01 13.36
N TYR A 301 -20.49 23.80 12.86
CA TYR A 301 -20.58 22.60 13.70
C TYR A 301 -19.26 22.29 14.40
N LEU A 302 -18.14 22.37 13.67
CA LEU A 302 -16.80 22.17 14.24
C LEU A 302 -16.47 23.21 15.32
N LYS A 303 -16.74 24.49 15.04
CA LYS A 303 -16.59 25.60 16.01
C LYS A 303 -17.45 25.37 17.26
N ASN A 304 -18.69 24.94 17.09
CA ASN A 304 -19.58 24.62 18.21
C ASN A 304 -19.04 23.48 19.07
N GLN A 305 -18.50 22.41 18.47
CA GLN A 305 -17.86 21.32 19.21
C GLN A 305 -16.60 21.78 19.94
N PHE A 306 -15.77 22.61 19.31
CA PHE A 306 -14.58 23.21 19.92
C PHE A 306 -14.96 24.04 21.16
N ASN A 307 -15.90 24.97 21.00
CA ASN A 307 -16.39 25.84 22.08
C ASN A 307 -16.99 25.03 23.24
N LYS A 308 -17.78 24.00 22.94
CA LYS A 308 -18.36 23.11 23.97
C LYS A 308 -17.29 22.41 24.81
N ILE A 309 -16.21 21.93 24.19
CA ILE A 309 -15.10 21.29 24.91
C ILE A 309 -14.32 22.32 25.71
N LEU A 310 -14.08 23.51 25.13
CA LEU A 310 -13.38 24.61 25.78
C LEU A 310 -14.09 25.06 27.08
N ILE A 311 -15.41 25.30 27.01
CA ILE A 311 -16.25 25.67 28.16
C ILE A 311 -16.17 24.61 29.25
N ARG A 312 -16.38 23.33 28.90
CA ARG A 312 -16.32 22.21 29.86
C ARG A 312 -14.97 22.11 30.57
N LYS A 313 -13.86 22.32 29.84
CA LYS A 313 -12.52 22.31 30.42
C LYS A 313 -12.29 23.51 31.34
N HIS A 314 -12.81 24.69 30.98
CA HIS A 314 -12.77 25.87 31.83
C HIS A 314 -13.53 25.63 33.14
N GLU A 315 -14.79 25.19 33.08
CA GLU A 315 -15.61 24.86 34.25
C GLU A 315 -14.93 23.84 35.17
N LEU A 316 -14.37 22.77 34.59
CA LEU A 316 -13.67 21.74 35.35
C LEU A 316 -12.43 22.29 36.05
N TYR A 317 -11.63 23.10 35.36
CA TYR A 317 -10.44 23.73 35.92
C TYR A 317 -10.79 24.73 37.03
N SER A 318 -11.82 25.57 36.82
CA SER A 318 -12.34 26.49 37.83
C SER A 318 -12.80 25.75 39.08
N ARG A 319 -13.54 24.63 38.94
CA ARG A 319 -13.95 23.80 40.08
C ARG A 319 -12.77 23.27 40.89
N TYR A 320 -11.71 22.81 40.23
CA TYR A 320 -10.51 22.34 40.94
C TYR A 320 -9.79 23.45 41.69
N ILE A 321 -9.75 24.67 41.14
CA ILE A 321 -9.22 25.86 41.82
C ILE A 321 -10.07 26.21 43.03
N SER A 322 -11.39 26.33 42.88
CA SER A 322 -12.30 26.69 43.98
C SER A 322 -12.25 25.69 45.13
N ASN A 323 -12.01 24.41 44.85
CA ASN A 323 -11.89 23.36 45.86
C ASN A 323 -10.49 23.22 46.47
N ASN A 324 -9.52 24.07 46.08
CA ASN A 324 -8.11 23.98 46.49
C ASN A 324 -7.49 22.57 46.27
N ASP A 325 -7.94 21.85 45.24
CA ASP A 325 -7.47 20.49 44.94
C ASP A 325 -6.17 20.53 44.11
N TYR A 326 -5.07 20.85 44.78
CA TYR A 326 -3.75 21.01 44.13
C TYR A 326 -3.30 19.78 43.34
N SER A 327 -3.68 18.57 43.78
CA SER A 327 -3.36 17.32 43.10
C SER A 327 -4.06 17.25 41.74
N ARG A 328 -5.37 17.49 41.70
CA ARG A 328 -6.13 17.52 40.44
C ARG A 328 -5.73 18.68 39.54
N ILE A 329 -5.42 19.85 40.09
CA ILE A 329 -4.90 20.99 39.32
C ILE A 329 -3.60 20.60 38.60
N LYS A 330 -2.65 19.99 39.31
CA LYS A 330 -1.37 19.56 38.73
C LYS A 330 -1.58 18.50 37.64
N LYS A 331 -2.44 17.51 37.89
CA LYS A 331 -2.81 16.48 36.90
C LYS A 331 -3.47 17.10 35.67
N PHE A 332 -4.43 18.01 35.87
CA PHE A 332 -5.14 18.69 34.79
C PHE A 332 -4.18 19.49 33.91
N LYS A 333 -3.32 20.33 34.50
CA LYS A 333 -2.31 21.12 33.75
C LYS A 333 -1.37 20.23 32.94
N LYS A 334 -0.94 19.09 33.50
CA LYS A 334 -0.08 18.13 32.81
C LYS A 334 -0.72 17.57 31.54
N ASN A 335 -2.00 17.25 31.59
CA ASN A 335 -2.73 16.61 30.50
C ASN A 335 -3.39 17.60 29.51
N ASN A 336 -3.48 18.88 29.88
CA ASN A 336 -4.19 19.92 29.13
C ASN A 336 -3.30 21.12 28.80
N LYS A 337 -2.04 20.87 28.44
CA LYS A 337 -1.04 21.91 28.14
C LYS A 337 -1.50 22.88 27.04
N PHE A 338 -2.16 22.36 26.00
CA PHE A 338 -2.71 23.17 24.90
C PHE A 338 -3.79 24.10 25.41
N PHE A 339 -4.76 23.59 26.19
CA PHE A 339 -5.82 24.40 26.78
C PHE A 339 -5.26 25.54 27.63
N ILE A 340 -4.28 25.24 28.51
CA ILE A 340 -3.66 26.27 29.36
C ILE A 340 -2.96 27.34 28.52
N LYS A 341 -2.22 26.93 27.48
CA LYS A 341 -1.56 27.86 26.56
C LYS A 341 -2.57 28.70 25.77
N TYR A 342 -3.68 28.10 25.35
CA TYR A 342 -4.74 28.77 24.62
C TYR A 342 -5.40 29.86 25.47
N MET A 343 -5.72 29.55 26.74
CA MET A 343 -6.30 30.51 27.69
C MET A 343 -5.38 31.67 28.08
N GLN A 344 -4.06 31.55 27.86
CA GLN A 344 -3.08 32.59 28.16
C GLN A 344 -2.93 33.62 27.03
N LYS A 345 -3.46 33.33 25.84
CA LYS A 345 -3.45 34.29 24.74
C LYS A 345 -4.55 35.33 24.94
N PRO A 346 -4.31 36.62 24.61
CA PRO A 346 -5.40 37.58 24.50
C PRO A 346 -6.42 37.08 23.46
N PRO A 347 -7.72 37.37 23.64
CA PRO A 347 -8.72 37.02 22.64
C PRO A 347 -8.32 37.66 21.28
N GLU A 348 -8.24 36.82 20.24
CA GLU A 348 -8.01 37.24 18.85
C GLU A 348 -9.25 37.88 18.25
#